data_AF-A0A250X2J7-F1
#
_entry.id   AF-A0A250X2J7-F1
#
_cell.length_a   1.000
_cell.length_b   1.000
_cell.length_c   1.000
_cell.angle_alpha   90.00
_cell.angle_beta   90.00
_cell.angle_gamma   90.00
#
_symmetry.space_group_name_H-M   'P 1'
#
loop_
_entity.id
_entity.type
_entity.pdbx_description
1 polymer ?
#
loop_
_entity_poly.entity_id
_entity_poly.type
_entity_poly.pdbx_seq_one_letter_code
_entity_poly.pdbx_strand_id
1 'polypeptide(L)'
;MLCHHRRAFATNQNKAMSSEIDQFESSEKVSMTLDASKGGCTGMFWRSKPSMNATASAPDWPRNGTELQGWISKANPGWVKIDHPNGYWMPISQNGHDVIHFKK
;
A
#
# COMPACT_ATOMS: atom_id res chain seq x y z
N MET A 1 59.05 -27.47 0.96
CA MET A 1 57.81 -26.67 0.91
C MET A 1 56.88 -27.32 -0.11
N LEU A 2 55.89 -28.11 0.34
CA LEU A 2 54.97 -28.82 -0.56
C LEU A 2 53.74 -27.95 -0.86
N CYS A 3 53.49 -27.70 -2.14
CA CYS A 3 52.29 -27.06 -2.66
C CYS A 3 51.09 -28.02 -2.63
N HIS A 4 50.09 -27.72 -1.80
CA HIS A 4 48.75 -28.31 -1.91
C HIS A 4 47.73 -27.20 -2.14
N HIS A 5 47.52 -26.83 -3.41
CA HIS A 5 46.37 -26.00 -3.80
C HIS A 5 45.14 -26.90 -3.92
N ARG A 6 44.32 -26.93 -2.85
CA ARG A 6 42.97 -27.50 -2.90
C ARG A 6 42.05 -26.56 -3.68
N ARG A 7 41.59 -27.03 -4.85
CA ARG A 7 40.43 -26.45 -5.55
C ARG A 7 39.18 -26.82 -4.75
N ALA A 8 38.51 -25.83 -4.17
CA ALA A 8 37.13 -25.97 -3.71
C ALA A 8 36.22 -25.26 -4.71
N PHE A 9 35.47 -26.07 -5.46
CA PHE A 9 34.35 -25.66 -6.30
C PHE A 9 33.05 -25.96 -5.54
N ALA A 10 32.03 -25.13 -5.79
CA ALA A 10 30.64 -25.20 -5.31
C ALA A 10 30.43 -24.79 -3.83
N THR A 11 29.44 -23.97 -3.47
CA THR A 11 28.11 -23.87 -4.08
C THR A 11 27.56 -22.46 -3.90
N ASN A 12 27.11 -21.87 -5.01
CA ASN A 12 26.25 -20.70 -5.06
C ASN A 12 24.92 -21.04 -4.38
N GLN A 13 24.65 -20.43 -3.23
CA GLN A 13 23.33 -20.41 -2.62
C GLN A 13 22.90 -18.95 -2.56
N ASN A 14 22.35 -18.49 -3.68
CA ASN A 14 21.45 -17.34 -3.74
C ASN A 14 20.36 -17.58 -2.68
N LYS A 15 20.54 -17.01 -1.49
CA LYS A 15 19.47 -16.94 -0.50
C LYS A 15 18.55 -15.82 -0.95
N ALA A 16 17.68 -16.20 -1.89
CA ALA A 16 16.57 -15.41 -2.36
C ALA A 16 15.82 -14.86 -1.13
N MET A 17 15.84 -13.54 -1.04
CA MET A 17 14.68 -12.69 -0.79
C MET A 17 13.59 -13.40 0.02
N SER A 18 13.60 -13.17 1.34
CA SER A 18 12.39 -13.27 2.16
C SER A 18 11.34 -12.33 1.56
N SER A 19 10.59 -12.81 0.58
CA SER A 19 9.27 -12.31 0.29
C SER A 19 8.39 -12.78 1.44
N GLU A 20 8.35 -12.01 2.52
CA GLU A 20 7.21 -12.04 3.42
C GLU A 20 6.00 -11.77 2.54
N ILE A 21 5.23 -12.83 2.31
CA ILE A 21 3.98 -12.78 1.56
C ILE A 21 3.00 -12.04 2.47
N ASP A 22 3.05 -10.72 2.40
CA ASP A 22 1.93 -9.87 2.78
C ASP A 22 0.77 -10.31 1.88
N GLN A 23 -0.19 -11.02 2.47
CA GLN A 23 -1.32 -11.66 1.79
C GLN A 23 -2.28 -10.59 1.24
N PHE A 24 -1.89 -9.91 0.16
CA PHE A 24 -2.78 -9.13 -0.69
C PHE A 24 -3.34 -10.06 -1.76
N GLU A 25 -4.50 -10.65 -1.49
CA GLU A 25 -5.18 -11.55 -2.44
C GLU A 25 -5.93 -10.79 -3.57
N SER A 26 -5.35 -9.68 -4.03
CA SER A 26 -5.80 -9.05 -5.26
C SER A 26 -4.63 -8.32 -5.86
N SER A 27 -4.01 -8.92 -6.86
CA SER A 27 -3.05 -8.27 -7.76
C SER A 27 -3.74 -7.23 -8.66
N GLU A 28 -5.04 -7.03 -8.51
CA GLU A 28 -5.85 -6.12 -9.30
C GLU A 28 -5.85 -4.75 -8.64
N LYS A 29 -5.18 -3.79 -9.29
CA LYS A 29 -5.27 -2.38 -8.91
C LYS A 29 -6.68 -1.92 -9.24
N VAL A 30 -7.45 -1.58 -8.21
CA VAL A 30 -8.77 -1.00 -8.38
C VAL A 30 -8.60 0.50 -8.55
N SER A 31 -9.20 1.05 -9.60
CA SER A 31 -9.30 2.50 -9.78
C SER A 31 -10.41 3.03 -8.89
N MET A 32 -10.10 4.04 -8.10
CA MET A 32 -10.98 4.58 -7.08
C MET A 32 -10.91 6.10 -7.07
N THR A 33 -12.03 6.77 -6.82
CA THR A 33 -12.10 8.23 -6.75
C THR A 33 -12.29 8.65 -5.32
N LEU A 34 -11.46 9.60 -4.86
CA LEU A 34 -11.64 10.20 -3.56
C LEU A 34 -12.81 11.19 -3.58
N ASP A 35 -13.76 11.02 -2.67
CA ASP A 35 -14.81 11.97 -2.38
C ASP A 35 -14.71 12.44 -0.92
N ALA A 36 -14.09 13.60 -0.72
CA ALA A 36 -14.03 14.29 0.57
C ALA A 36 -15.10 15.38 0.69
N SER A 37 -15.96 15.56 -0.32
CA SER A 37 -16.92 16.65 -0.41
C SER A 37 -17.96 16.62 0.72
N LYS A 38 -18.28 15.43 1.23
CA LYS A 38 -19.27 15.22 2.29
C LYS A 38 -18.90 15.84 3.64
N GLY A 39 -17.62 16.18 3.86
CA GLY A 39 -17.16 16.83 5.09
C GLY A 39 -16.85 18.33 4.97
N GLY A 40 -17.09 18.95 3.81
CA GLY A 40 -16.61 20.32 3.53
C GLY A 40 -15.08 20.42 3.43
N CYS A 41 -14.40 19.27 3.36
CA CYS A 41 -12.95 19.18 3.23
C CYS A 41 -12.54 19.23 1.75
N THR A 42 -11.40 19.84 1.46
CA THR A 42 -10.86 19.92 0.08
C THR A 42 -10.15 18.64 -0.38
N GLY A 43 -10.21 17.57 0.43
CA GLY A 43 -9.64 16.24 0.18
C GLY A 43 -9.30 15.53 1.50
N MET A 44 -8.45 14.52 1.44
CA MET A 44 -8.13 13.65 2.57
C MET A 44 -6.63 13.45 2.74
N PHE A 45 -6.17 13.50 3.98
CA PHE A 45 -4.80 13.14 4.29
C PHE A 45 -4.59 11.63 4.16
N TRP A 46 -3.42 11.25 3.67
CA TRP A 46 -2.96 9.88 3.67
C TRP A 46 -2.91 9.30 5.09
N ARG A 47 -3.07 7.98 5.20
CA ARG A 47 -2.86 7.25 6.46
C ARG A 47 -1.66 6.33 6.31
N SER A 48 -0.87 6.18 7.37
CA SER A 48 0.31 5.31 7.35
C SER A 48 0.00 3.86 7.71
N LYS A 49 -1.08 3.60 8.47
CA LYS A 49 -1.51 2.24 8.83
C LYS A 49 -3.01 2.22 9.17
N PRO A 50 -3.76 1.14 8.86
CA PRO A 50 -5.16 0.99 9.25
C PRO A 50 -5.40 0.90 10.76
N SER A 51 -4.40 0.44 11.54
CA SER A 51 -4.52 0.22 12.99
C SER A 51 -4.08 1.42 13.84
N MET A 52 -3.24 2.29 13.30
CA MET A 52 -2.80 3.51 13.96
C MET A 52 -3.51 4.63 13.25
N ASN A 53 -4.30 5.43 13.97
CA ASN A 53 -4.97 6.64 13.44
C ASN A 53 -3.98 7.75 13.04
N ALA A 54 -2.78 7.37 12.61
CA ALA A 54 -1.67 8.20 12.21
C ALA A 54 -1.93 8.74 10.81
N THR A 55 -2.14 10.05 10.77
CA THR A 55 -2.22 10.82 9.54
C THR A 55 -0.81 11.04 9.00
N ALA A 56 -0.57 10.64 7.76
CA ALA A 56 0.62 11.03 7.03
C ALA A 56 0.36 12.39 6.36
N SER A 57 0.95 13.45 6.92
CA SER A 57 0.91 14.80 6.35
C SER A 57 1.90 14.88 5.19
N ALA A 58 1.54 14.30 4.04
CA ALA A 58 2.30 14.45 2.81
C ALA A 58 1.61 15.53 1.96
N PRO A 59 2.34 16.48 1.35
CA PRO A 59 1.76 17.59 0.59
C PRO A 59 1.03 17.16 -0.69
N ASP A 60 1.32 15.96 -1.17
CA ASP A 60 0.71 15.25 -2.31
C ASP A 60 -0.61 14.55 -1.96
N TRP A 61 -1.19 14.85 -0.80
CA TRP A 61 -2.46 14.26 -0.39
C TRP A 61 -3.58 14.51 -1.41
N PRO A 62 -4.41 13.49 -1.68
CA PRO A 62 -5.39 13.52 -2.75
C PRO A 62 -6.47 14.55 -2.44
N ARG A 63 -6.76 15.37 -3.44
CA ARG A 63 -7.83 16.37 -3.38
C ARG A 63 -9.16 15.71 -3.68
N ASN A 64 -10.23 16.39 -3.30
CA ASN A 64 -11.57 15.92 -3.64
C ASN A 64 -11.71 15.70 -5.15
N GLY A 65 -12.20 14.53 -5.57
CA GLY A 65 -12.31 14.11 -6.96
C GLY A 65 -11.03 13.53 -7.56
N THR A 66 -9.93 13.42 -6.80
CA THR A 66 -8.70 12.79 -7.30
C THR A 66 -8.91 11.29 -7.52
N GLU A 67 -8.52 10.82 -8.70
CA GLU A 67 -8.48 9.40 -9.02
C GLU A 67 -7.19 8.79 -8.47
N LEU A 68 -7.36 7.67 -7.78
CA LEU A 68 -6.33 6.91 -7.13
C LEU A 68 -6.41 5.46 -7.61
N GLN A 69 -5.28 4.77 -7.57
CA GLN A 69 -5.22 3.35 -7.83
C GLN A 69 -4.67 2.67 -6.58
N GLY A 70 -5.18 1.49 -6.27
CA GLY A 70 -4.78 0.79 -5.06
C GLY A 70 -5.34 -0.62 -4.96
N TRP A 71 -5.07 -1.26 -3.84
CA TRP A 71 -5.47 -2.63 -3.55
C TRP A 71 -6.37 -2.65 -2.32
N ILE A 72 -7.49 -3.37 -2.42
CA ILE A 72 -8.38 -3.61 -1.28
C ILE A 72 -7.72 -4.66 -0.38
N SER A 73 -7.51 -4.33 0.89
CA SER A 73 -6.93 -5.28 1.83
C SER A 73 -8.02 -6.19 2.39
N LYS A 74 -7.95 -7.50 2.12
CA LYS A 74 -8.83 -8.49 2.78
C LYS A 74 -8.55 -8.62 4.28
N ALA A 75 -7.30 -8.37 4.68
CA ALA A 75 -6.88 -8.40 6.08
C ALA A 75 -7.47 -7.24 6.90
N ASN A 76 -7.81 -6.11 6.25
CA ASN A 76 -8.39 -4.94 6.90
C ASN A 76 -9.64 -4.49 6.11
N PRO A 77 -10.80 -5.14 6.33
CA PRO A 77 -12.03 -4.76 5.63
C PRO A 77 -12.37 -3.30 5.96
N GLY A 78 -12.65 -2.50 4.93
CA GLY A 78 -12.85 -1.06 5.07
C GLY A 78 -11.61 -0.21 4.79
N TRP A 79 -10.48 -0.81 4.41
CA TRP A 79 -9.26 -0.10 4.05
C TRP A 79 -8.71 -0.49 2.68
N VAL A 80 -8.17 0.50 2.00
CA VAL A 80 -7.46 0.37 0.73
C VAL A 80 -6.02 0.84 0.88
N LYS A 81 -5.10 0.10 0.27
CA LYS A 81 -3.70 0.49 0.15
C LYS A 81 -3.53 1.17 -1.20
N ILE A 82 -3.07 2.41 -1.20
CA ILE A 82 -2.89 3.20 -2.40
C ILE A 82 -1.54 2.87 -3.03
N ASP A 83 -1.49 2.84 -4.36
CA ASP A 83 -0.28 2.71 -5.17
C ASP A 83 0.54 4.00 -5.09
N HIS A 84 1.24 4.15 -3.97
CA HIS A 84 2.14 5.26 -3.71
C HIS A 84 3.50 4.71 -3.25
N PRO A 85 4.64 5.33 -3.62
CA PRO A 85 5.98 4.89 -3.17
C PRO A 85 6.12 4.79 -1.64
N ASN A 86 5.34 5.60 -0.91
CA ASN A 86 5.32 5.59 0.56
C ASN A 86 4.35 4.54 1.16
N GLY A 87 3.62 3.79 0.34
CA GLY A 87 2.71 2.74 0.80
C GLY A 87 1.54 3.26 1.64
N TYR A 88 0.90 4.34 1.20
CA TYR A 88 -0.20 4.97 1.94
C TYR A 88 -1.46 4.11 1.97
N TRP A 89 -2.26 4.35 3.01
CA TRP A 89 -3.54 3.72 3.24
C TRP A 89 -4.64 4.77 3.26
N MET A 90 -5.84 4.38 2.83
CA MET A 90 -7.04 5.18 2.98
C MET A 90 -8.19 4.32 3.48
N PRO A 91 -9.04 4.86 4.37
CA PRO A 91 -10.28 4.21 4.72
C PRO A 91 -11.25 4.34 3.54
N ILE A 92 -12.09 3.32 3.32
CA ILE A 92 -13.14 3.35 2.30
C ILE A 92 -14.27 4.28 2.75
N SER A 93 -14.58 4.29 4.06
CA SER A 93 -15.59 5.14 4.67
C SER A 93 -15.04 5.88 5.88
N GLN A 94 -15.47 7.13 6.06
CA GLN A 94 -15.15 7.96 7.22
C GLN A 94 -16.41 8.67 7.71
N ASN A 95 -16.64 8.64 9.04
CA ASN A 95 -17.82 9.24 9.67
C ASN A 95 -19.17 8.75 9.07
N GLY A 96 -19.22 7.50 8.62
CA GLY A 96 -20.42 6.92 8.00
C GLY A 96 -20.65 7.33 6.54
N HIS A 97 -19.71 8.04 5.92
CA HIS A 97 -19.74 8.39 4.50
C HIS A 97 -18.64 7.64 3.74
N ASP A 98 -18.98 7.10 2.58
CA ASP A 98 -18.00 6.53 1.67
C ASP A 98 -17.15 7.65 1.08
N VAL A 99 -15.87 7.64 1.42
CA VAL A 99 -14.87 8.59 0.91
C VAL A 99 -14.14 8.04 -0.31
N ILE A 100 -14.22 6.73 -0.57
CA ILE A 100 -13.63 6.08 -1.73
C ILE A 100 -14.73 5.47 -2.58
N HIS A 101 -14.83 5.91 -3.84
CA HIS A 101 -15.75 5.36 -4.83
C HIS A 101 -15.00 4.51 -5.83
N PHE A 102 -15.25 3.20 -5.84
CA PHE A 102 -14.63 2.29 -6.80
C PHE A 102 -15.27 2.48 -8.18
N LYS A 103 -14.44 2.71 -9.20
CA LYS A 103 -14.87 2.66 -10.59
C LYS A 103 -14.84 1.19 -11.04
N LYS A 104 -16.01 0.67 -11.41
CA LYS A 104 -16.15 -0.63 -12.08
C LYS A 104 -15.75 -0.55 -13.54
#